data_AF-A0A7S1BC70-F1
#
_entry.id   AF-A0A7S1BC70-F1
#
_cell.length_a   1.000
_cell.length_b   1.000
_cell.length_c   1.000
_cell.angle_alpha   90.00
_cell.angle_beta   90.00
_cell.angle_gamma   90.00
#
_symmetry.space_group_name_H-M   'P 1'
#
loop_
_entity.id
_entity.type
_entity.pdbx_description
1 polymer ?
#
loop_
_entity_poly.entity_id
_entity_poly.type
_entity_poly.pdbx_seq_one_letter_code
_entity_poly.pdbx_strand_id
1 'polypeptide(L)'
;VEPDIEDIVPIYITNNPELLDVKEFEWAKTHIERAKEAWFDNAQKLLCNRQRWSDYDKLTKHLFALYEKSLDENGMNNERTIILGRAYKDSNDLAKHGGKINFPIDMYKHLPPNLQKYVSWKIY
;
A
#
# COMPACT_ATOMS: atom_id res chain seq x y z
N VAL A 1 12.56 -0.98 -10.08
CA VAL A 1 13.40 -2.15 -9.80
C VAL A 1 13.31 -2.99 -11.06
N GLU A 2 14.38 -3.09 -11.83
CA GLU A 2 14.41 -4.00 -12.99
C GLU A 2 14.26 -5.43 -12.47
N PRO A 3 13.42 -6.28 -13.10
CA PRO A 3 13.27 -7.66 -12.68
C PRO A 3 14.60 -8.40 -12.90
N ASP A 4 15.04 -9.12 -11.87
CA ASP A 4 16.24 -9.95 -11.97
C ASP A 4 15.99 -11.07 -12.99
N ILE A 5 17.03 -11.56 -13.67
CA ILE A 5 16.89 -12.65 -14.67
C ILE A 5 16.26 -13.90 -14.01
N GLU A 6 16.50 -14.06 -12.70
CA GLU A 6 15.91 -15.09 -11.84
C GLU A 6 14.37 -15.00 -11.72
N ASP A 7 13.75 -13.82 -11.93
CA ASP A 7 12.30 -13.63 -11.89
C ASP A 7 11.64 -13.81 -13.26
N ILE A 8 12.35 -13.50 -14.35
CA ILE A 8 11.79 -13.47 -15.71
C ILE A 8 11.39 -14.87 -16.19
N VAL A 9 12.24 -15.88 -15.94
CA VAL A 9 11.98 -17.26 -16.39
C VAL A 9 10.81 -17.91 -15.63
N PRO A 10 10.72 -17.82 -14.29
CA PRO A 10 9.53 -18.23 -13.54
C PRO A 10 8.23 -17.53 -13.98
N ILE A 11 8.27 -16.23 -14.24
CA ILE A 11 7.10 -15.48 -14.73
C ILE A 11 6.69 -15.99 -16.11
N TYR A 12 7.65 -16.21 -17.01
CA TYR A 12 7.37 -16.75 -18.34
C TYR A 12 6.76 -18.15 -18.30
N ILE A 13 7.28 -19.04 -17.44
CA ILE A 13 6.73 -20.41 -17.26
C ILE A 13 5.34 -20.37 -16.64
N THR A 14 5.07 -19.45 -15.72
CA THR A 14 3.73 -19.26 -15.14
C THR A 14 2.68 -18.91 -16.21
N ASN A 15 3.09 -18.16 -17.25
CA ASN A 15 2.23 -17.78 -18.37
C ASN A 15 2.17 -18.85 -19.48
N ASN A 16 3.02 -19.88 -19.44
CA ASN A 16 3.12 -20.97 -20.42
C ASN A 16 3.18 -22.32 -19.69
N PRO A 17 2.06 -22.77 -19.10
CA PRO A 17 2.03 -23.90 -18.15
C PRO A 17 2.47 -25.24 -18.75
N GLU A 18 2.46 -25.39 -20.08
CA GLU A 18 3.03 -26.55 -20.78
C GLU A 18 4.53 -26.75 -20.54
N LEU A 19 5.23 -25.69 -20.11
CA LEU A 19 6.66 -25.74 -19.79
C LEU A 19 6.94 -26.24 -18.37
N LEU A 20 5.91 -26.43 -17.52
CA LEU A 20 6.06 -26.91 -16.14
C LEU A 20 6.50 -28.37 -16.03
N ASP A 21 6.25 -29.17 -17.08
CA ASP A 21 6.59 -30.60 -17.12
C ASP A 21 7.95 -30.87 -17.79
N VAL A 22 8.66 -29.83 -18.22
CA VAL A 22 10.00 -29.92 -18.82
C VAL A 22 11.04 -30.02 -17.70
N LYS A 23 11.87 -31.05 -17.75
CA LYS A 23 12.85 -31.38 -16.69
C LYS A 23 13.84 -30.24 -16.44
N GLU A 24 14.24 -29.52 -17.47
CA GLU A 24 15.14 -28.36 -17.40
C GLU A 24 14.54 -27.18 -16.60
N PHE A 25 13.22 -27.16 -16.39
CA PHE A 25 12.50 -26.09 -15.68
C PHE A 25 11.99 -26.51 -14.30
N GLU A 26 12.40 -27.68 -13.79
CA GLU A 26 12.00 -28.15 -12.46
C GLU A 26 12.46 -27.22 -11.32
N TRP A 27 13.61 -26.54 -11.51
CA TRP A 27 14.09 -25.51 -10.59
C TRP A 27 13.16 -24.29 -10.54
N ALA A 28 12.56 -23.91 -11.68
CA ALA A 28 11.66 -22.76 -11.77
C ALA A 28 10.34 -23.06 -11.05
N LYS A 29 9.84 -24.30 -11.15
CA LYS A 29 8.69 -24.77 -10.36
C LYS A 29 8.96 -24.66 -8.85
N THR A 30 10.13 -25.13 -8.41
CA THR A 30 10.56 -25.01 -7.02
C THR A 30 10.69 -23.54 -6.57
N HIS A 31 11.20 -22.67 -7.45
CA HIS A 31 11.32 -21.24 -7.18
C HIS A 31 9.95 -20.56 -7.07
N ILE A 32 9.01 -20.87 -7.97
CA ILE A 32 7.62 -20.35 -7.93
C ILE A 32 6.92 -20.75 -6.63
N GLU A 33 7.00 -22.01 -6.23
CA GLU A 33 6.35 -22.48 -4.98
C GLU A 33 6.95 -21.78 -3.75
N ARG A 34 8.28 -21.65 -3.67
CA ARG A 34 8.93 -20.88 -2.59
C ARG A 34 8.53 -19.41 -2.59
N ALA A 35 8.41 -18.79 -3.76
CA ALA A 35 7.96 -17.40 -3.86
C ALA A 35 6.51 -17.24 -3.38
N LYS A 36 5.62 -18.21 -3.68
CA LYS A 36 4.24 -18.23 -3.17
C LYS A 36 4.20 -18.41 -1.66
N GLU A 37 4.95 -19.35 -1.10
CA GLU A 37 5.04 -19.56 0.35
C GLU A 37 5.56 -18.30 1.06
N ALA A 38 6.64 -17.71 0.55
CA ALA A 38 7.19 -16.46 1.08
C ALA A 38 6.19 -15.30 0.99
N TRP A 39 5.45 -15.18 -0.13
CA TRP A 39 4.38 -14.20 -0.26
C TRP A 39 3.27 -14.43 0.76
N PHE A 40 2.81 -15.67 0.93
CA PHE A 40 1.74 -16.01 1.86
C PHE A 40 2.14 -15.75 3.31
N ASP A 41 3.33 -16.15 3.71
CA ASP A 41 3.89 -15.88 5.04
C ASP A 41 4.00 -14.38 5.31
N ASN A 42 4.45 -13.61 4.32
CA ASN A 42 4.52 -12.16 4.43
C ASN A 42 3.12 -11.54 4.53
N ALA A 43 2.18 -11.99 3.71
CA ALA A 43 0.78 -11.55 3.78
C ALA A 43 0.18 -11.85 5.16
N GLN A 44 0.38 -13.06 5.69
CA GLN A 44 -0.11 -13.47 7.00
C GLN A 44 0.53 -12.64 8.12
N LYS A 45 1.85 -12.42 8.09
CA LYS A 45 2.53 -11.53 9.06
C LYS A 45 1.97 -10.12 9.03
N LEU A 46 1.66 -9.59 7.85
CA LEU A 46 1.08 -8.26 7.69
C LEU A 46 -0.37 -8.20 8.18
N LEU A 47 -1.19 -9.22 7.88
CA LEU A 47 -2.56 -9.34 8.35
C LEU A 47 -2.64 -9.51 9.87
N CYS A 48 -1.72 -10.26 10.47
CA CYS A 48 -1.64 -10.45 11.92
C CYS A 48 -0.95 -9.29 12.67
N ASN A 49 -0.48 -8.25 11.96
CA ASN A 49 0.18 -7.11 12.60
C ASN A 49 -0.84 -6.15 13.23
N ARG A 50 -1.26 -6.45 14.46
CA ARG A 50 -2.23 -5.66 15.25
C ARG A 50 -1.83 -4.18 15.37
N GLN A 51 -0.54 -3.88 15.51
CA GLN A 51 -0.07 -2.50 15.62
C GLN A 51 -0.34 -1.73 14.32
N ARG A 52 -0.10 -2.36 13.16
CA ARG A 52 -0.38 -1.78 11.85
C ARG A 52 -1.87 -1.45 11.68
N TRP A 53 -2.76 -2.36 12.07
CA TRP A 53 -4.20 -2.10 12.07
C TRP A 53 -4.60 -0.93 12.97
N SER A 54 -4.03 -0.84 14.18
CA SER A 54 -4.28 0.29 15.08
C SER A 54 -3.78 1.60 14.51
N ASP A 55 -2.62 1.60 13.86
CA ASP A 55 -2.06 2.78 13.22
C ASP A 55 -2.94 3.26 12.05
N TYR A 56 -3.50 2.34 11.26
CA TYR A 56 -4.43 2.66 10.17
C TYR A 56 -5.73 3.28 10.68
N ASP A 57 -6.31 2.72 11.73
CA ASP A 57 -7.50 3.30 12.37
C ASP A 57 -7.23 4.72 12.89
N LYS A 58 -6.08 4.95 13.53
CA LYS A 58 -5.66 6.28 14.01
C LYS A 58 -5.47 7.26 12.86
N LEU A 59 -4.82 6.84 11.77
CA LEU A 59 -4.62 7.67 10.58
C LEU A 59 -5.95 8.07 9.94
N THR A 60 -6.84 7.11 9.74
CA THR A 60 -8.16 7.36 9.15
C THR A 60 -8.99 8.32 10.00
N LYS A 61 -9.03 8.12 11.32
CA LYS A 61 -9.73 9.03 12.25
C LYS A 61 -9.16 10.43 12.23
N HIS A 62 -7.83 10.56 12.18
CA HIS A 62 -7.17 11.87 12.16
C HIS A 62 -7.43 12.62 10.84
N LEU A 63 -7.36 11.92 9.71
CA LEU A 63 -7.66 12.51 8.40
C LEU A 63 -9.14 12.93 8.29
N PHE A 64 -10.05 12.12 8.85
CA PHE A 64 -11.46 12.47 8.94
C PHE A 64 -11.68 13.74 9.76
N ALA A 65 -11.08 13.84 10.95
CA ALA A 65 -11.19 15.03 11.81
C ALA A 65 -10.63 16.29 11.13
N LEU A 66 -9.51 16.18 10.39
CA LEU A 66 -8.98 17.28 9.59
C LEU A 66 -9.94 17.69 8.46
N TYR A 67 -10.54 16.71 7.79
CA TYR A 67 -11.53 16.94 6.73
C TYR A 67 -12.76 17.65 7.26
N GLU A 68 -13.39 17.17 8.34
CA GLU A 68 -14.57 17.81 8.96
C GLU A 68 -14.26 19.25 9.37
N LYS A 69 -13.12 19.47 10.04
CA LYS A 69 -12.70 20.81 10.41
C LYS A 69 -12.55 21.73 9.19
N SER A 70 -11.93 21.24 8.12
CA SER A 70 -11.76 22.03 6.89
C SER A 70 -13.08 22.29 6.18
N LEU A 71 -14.02 21.34 6.24
CA LEU A 71 -15.35 21.47 5.68
C LEU A 71 -16.14 22.56 6.40
N ASP A 72 -16.08 22.59 7.73
CA ASP A 72 -16.75 23.60 8.56
C ASP A 72 -16.14 25.00 8.38
N GLU A 73 -14.80 25.09 8.28
CA GLU A 73 -14.09 26.37 8.18
C GLU A 73 -14.10 26.97 6.78
N ASN A 74 -13.95 26.14 5.73
CA ASN A 74 -13.67 26.60 4.37
C ASN A 74 -14.71 26.18 3.33
N GLY A 75 -15.64 25.29 3.70
CA GLY A 75 -16.63 24.72 2.80
C GLY A 75 -16.09 23.60 1.92
N MET A 76 -17.02 22.96 1.19
CA MET A 76 -16.76 21.74 0.41
C MET A 76 -15.88 21.96 -0.82
N ASN A 77 -15.98 23.14 -1.45
CA ASN A 77 -15.26 23.46 -2.69
C ASN A 77 -13.86 24.02 -2.45
N ASN A 78 -13.44 24.19 -1.20
CA ASN A 78 -12.09 24.63 -0.90
C ASN A 78 -11.08 23.53 -1.26
N GLU A 79 -9.98 23.91 -1.90
CA GLU A 79 -8.93 23.00 -2.34
C GLU A 79 -8.40 22.11 -1.20
N ARG A 80 -8.21 22.69 -0.01
CA ARG A 80 -7.77 21.95 1.18
C ARG A 80 -8.77 20.88 1.59
N THR A 81 -10.05 21.23 1.61
CA THR A 81 -11.14 20.30 1.96
C THR A 81 -11.17 19.13 0.97
N ILE A 82 -11.01 19.40 -0.34
CA ILE A 82 -10.98 18.38 -1.39
C ILE A 82 -9.78 17.44 -1.19
N ILE A 83 -8.59 17.99 -0.93
CA ILE A 83 -7.38 17.20 -0.70
C ILE A 83 -7.53 16.30 0.53
N LEU A 84 -8.04 16.84 1.64
CA LEU A 84 -8.27 16.06 2.87
C LEU A 84 -9.33 14.97 2.66
N GLY A 85 -10.39 15.26 1.91
CA GLY A 85 -11.39 14.28 1.53
C GLY A 85 -10.81 13.13 0.68
N ARG A 86 -9.93 13.44 -0.27
CA ARG A 86 -9.18 12.42 -1.04
C ARG A 86 -8.27 11.60 -0.15
N ALA A 87 -7.52 12.24 0.74
CA ALA A 87 -6.63 11.54 1.66
C ALA A 87 -7.37 10.62 2.64
N TYR A 88 -8.51 11.05 3.16
CA TYR A 88 -9.39 10.22 3.98
C TYR A 88 -9.95 9.02 3.20
N LYS A 89 -10.34 9.22 1.94
CA LYS A 89 -10.73 8.11 1.07
C LYS A 89 -9.56 7.13 0.88
N ASP A 90 -8.39 7.64 0.51
CA ASP A 90 -7.19 6.82 0.28
C ASP A 90 -6.75 6.07 1.55
N SER A 91 -6.99 6.61 2.75
CA SER A 91 -6.68 5.92 4.01
C SER A 91 -7.55 4.69 4.25
N ASN A 92 -8.79 4.69 3.76
CA ASN A 92 -9.65 3.51 3.81
C ASN A 92 -9.17 2.42 2.83
N ASP A 93 -8.61 2.82 1.69
CA ASP A 93 -8.04 1.90 0.70
C ASP A 93 -6.68 1.35 1.14
N LEU A 94 -5.89 2.15 1.89
CA LEU A 94 -4.63 1.74 2.52
C LEU A 94 -4.81 0.51 3.43
N ALA A 95 -5.93 0.44 4.16
CA ALA A 95 -6.23 -0.69 5.03
C ALA A 95 -6.51 -1.99 4.26
N LYS A 96 -7.01 -1.88 3.01
CA LYS A 96 -7.36 -3.04 2.16
C LYS A 96 -6.19 -3.50 1.29
N HIS A 97 -5.47 -2.55 0.71
CA HIS A 97 -4.50 -2.80 -0.36
C HIS A 97 -3.06 -2.46 0.04
N GLY A 98 -2.84 -1.84 1.20
CA GLY A 98 -1.54 -1.31 1.60
C GLY A 98 -1.15 -0.05 0.80
N GLY A 99 0.16 0.26 0.76
CA GLY A 99 0.69 1.42 0.03
C GLY A 99 0.96 2.65 0.90
N LYS A 100 0.86 3.84 0.30
CA LYS A 100 0.99 5.15 0.96
C LYS A 100 -0.05 6.12 0.40
N ILE A 101 -0.54 7.00 1.26
CA ILE A 101 -1.45 8.09 0.87
C ILE A 101 -0.62 9.22 0.29
N ASN A 102 -1.00 9.75 -0.86
CA ASN A 102 -0.37 10.96 -1.39
C ASN A 102 -0.93 12.17 -0.66
N PHE A 103 -0.07 12.90 0.04
CA PHE A 103 -0.47 14.03 0.88
C PHE A 103 0.47 15.21 0.65
N PRO A 104 -0.06 16.44 0.49
CA PRO A 104 0.79 17.60 0.30
C PRO A 104 1.74 17.84 1.47
N ILE A 105 2.93 18.36 1.17
CA ILE A 105 4.02 18.55 2.16
C ILE A 105 3.63 19.57 3.25
N ASP A 106 2.90 20.60 2.88
CA ASP A 106 2.35 21.61 3.77
C ASP A 106 1.33 21.01 4.73
N MET A 107 0.65 19.94 4.34
CA MET A 107 -0.30 19.22 5.19
C MET A 107 0.35 18.12 6.05
N TYR A 108 1.48 17.57 5.60
CA TYR A 108 2.22 16.52 6.30
C TYR A 108 2.58 16.89 7.75
N LYS A 109 2.87 18.17 8.01
CA LYS A 109 3.16 18.70 9.36
C LYS A 109 1.99 18.58 10.35
N HIS A 110 0.75 18.42 9.85
CA HIS A 110 -0.44 18.27 10.68
C HIS A 110 -0.70 16.82 11.10
N LEU A 111 0.10 15.87 10.60
CA LEU A 111 0.02 14.48 11.00
C LEU A 111 1.01 14.17 12.14
N PRO A 112 0.58 13.39 13.15
CA PRO A 112 1.48 12.85 14.17
C PRO A 112 2.70 12.12 13.56
N PRO A 113 3.91 12.26 14.13
CA PRO A 113 5.14 11.67 13.58
C PRO A 113 5.07 10.15 13.35
N ASN A 114 4.34 9.43 14.18
CA ASN A 114 4.15 7.99 14.07
C ASN A 114 3.26 7.57 12.89
N LEU A 115 2.44 8.47 12.35
CA LEU A 115 1.52 8.22 11.24
C LEU A 115 2.07 8.68 9.89
N GLN A 116 3.01 9.60 9.91
CA GLN A 116 3.73 10.13 8.75
C GLN A 116 4.38 9.06 7.86
N LYS A 117 4.76 7.89 8.41
CA LYS A 117 5.32 6.76 7.66
C LYS A 117 4.37 6.15 6.60
N TYR A 118 3.07 6.39 6.73
CA TYR A 118 2.03 5.87 5.83
C TYR A 118 1.68 6.82 4.68
N VAL A 119 2.46 7.89 4.54
CA VAL A 119 2.17 9.01 3.67
C VAL A 119 3.38 9.26 2.76
N SER A 120 3.13 9.55 1.50
CA SER A 120 4.12 10.05 0.55
C SER A 120 3.84 11.52 0.26
N TRP A 121 4.88 12.35 0.29
CA TRP A 121 4.78 13.74 -0.10
C TRP A 121 4.96 13.89 -1.61
N LYS A 122 4.08 14.68 -2.22
CA LYS A 122 4.28 15.21 -3.57
C LYS A 122 4.30 16.73 -3.47
N ILE A 123 5.23 17.35 -4.20
CA ILE A 123 5.19 18.78 -4.49
C ILE A 123 4.23 18.92 -5.68
N TYR A 124 3.10 19.58 -5.47
CA TYR A 124 2.12 19.90 -6.51
C TYR A 124 2.33 21.33 -6.98
#